data_AF-A0A1V5KQX3-F1
#
_entry.id   AF-A0A1V5KQX3-F1
#
_cell.length_a   1.000
_cell.length_b   1.000
_cell.length_c   1.000
_cell.angle_alpha   90.00
_cell.angle_beta   90.00
_cell.angle_gamma   90.00
#
_symmetry.space_group_name_H-M   'P 1'
#
loop_
_entity.id
_entity.type
_entity.pdbx_description
1 polymer ?
#
loop_
_entity_poly.entity_id
_entity_poly.type
_entity_poly.pdbx_seq_one_letter_code
_entity_poly.pdbx_strand_id
1 'polypeptide(L)'
;MTLCSDPQAPGPFAKAGAVVTSDLASLIIEYASPLLQHCADFSAREKAISYAILAWNLSLEQPQVREQEQRDIENMIEPDQREQIHSLLEFLIERKETHYRDNRFFIVDYELSETEKGMEIRIDTKYLSKS
;
A
#
# COMPACT_ATOMS: atom_id res chain seq x y z
N MET A 1 -6.24 -5.21 -44.26
CA MET A 1 -6.44 -6.53 -43.63
C MET A 1 -5.22 -6.79 -42.76
N THR A 2 -5.25 -6.41 -41.48
CA THR A 2 -5.66 -7.23 -40.33
C THR A 2 -4.54 -8.13 -39.81
N LEU A 3 -3.97 -7.69 -38.67
CA LEU A 3 -3.54 -8.42 -37.48
C LEU A 3 -2.58 -9.63 -37.62
N CYS A 4 -1.49 -9.60 -36.87
CA CYS A 4 -1.42 -10.27 -35.57
C CYS A 4 -0.04 -10.02 -34.93
N SER A 5 -0.05 -9.26 -33.82
CA SER A 5 1.08 -9.19 -32.89
C SER A 5 1.12 -10.49 -32.09
N ASP A 6 2.30 -11.09 -31.99
CA ASP A 6 2.55 -12.23 -31.10
C ASP A 6 2.26 -11.85 -29.63
N PRO A 7 1.46 -12.64 -28.89
CA PRO A 7 1.28 -12.43 -27.47
C PRO A 7 2.51 -13.00 -26.74
N GLN A 8 3.26 -12.10 -26.11
CA GLN A 8 4.35 -12.41 -25.19
C GLN A 8 3.82 -13.35 -24.08
N ALA A 9 4.50 -14.49 -23.93
CA ALA A 9 4.09 -15.56 -23.02
C ALA A 9 3.98 -15.08 -21.56
N PRO A 10 2.96 -15.55 -20.80
CA PRO A 10 2.80 -15.19 -19.40
C PRO A 10 3.86 -15.89 -18.54
N GLY A 11 4.57 -15.11 -17.72
CA GLY A 11 5.50 -15.62 -16.70
C GLY A 11 4.79 -16.46 -15.63
N PRO A 12 5.54 -17.23 -14.81
CA PRO A 12 5.02 -18.38 -14.04
C PRO A 12 4.15 -18.04 -12.81
N PHE A 13 3.61 -16.82 -12.72
CA PHE A 13 2.72 -16.40 -11.63
C PHE A 13 1.36 -15.92 -12.14
N ALA A 14 0.73 -16.70 -13.03
CA ALA A 14 -0.67 -16.54 -13.36
C ALA A 14 -1.49 -17.64 -12.65
N LYS A 15 -1.96 -17.37 -11.43
CA LYS A 15 -3.09 -18.11 -10.84
C LYS A 15 -4.33 -17.21 -10.87
N ALA A 16 -5.49 -17.84 -11.11
CA ALA A 16 -6.78 -17.23 -11.40
C ALA A 16 -7.17 -16.09 -10.44
N GLY A 17 -7.64 -14.97 -11.01
CA GLY A 17 -8.10 -13.79 -10.27
C GLY A 17 -7.38 -12.49 -10.65
N ALA A 18 -6.94 -12.32 -11.91
CA ALA A 18 -6.25 -11.11 -12.34
C ALA A 18 -7.15 -9.86 -12.20
N VAL A 19 -6.89 -9.09 -11.13
CA VAL A 19 -7.45 -7.75 -10.92
C VAL A 19 -6.69 -6.80 -11.85
N VAL A 20 -7.43 -5.97 -12.58
CA VAL A 20 -6.86 -4.85 -13.33
C VAL A 20 -6.66 -3.72 -12.32
N THR A 21 -5.51 -3.72 -11.66
CA THR A 21 -5.05 -2.68 -10.73
C THR A 21 -4.14 -1.69 -11.45
N SER A 22 -4.15 -0.41 -11.06
CA SER A 22 -3.05 0.50 -11.41
C SER A 22 -1.72 -0.10 -10.92
N ASP A 23 -0.60 0.16 -11.61
CA ASP A 23 0.71 -0.40 -11.23
C ASP A 23 1.05 -0.15 -9.75
N LEU A 24 0.61 0.98 -9.19
CA LEU A 24 0.81 1.31 -7.79
C LEU A 24 -0.10 0.51 -6.85
N ALA A 25 -1.36 0.24 -7.21
CA ALA A 25 -2.23 -0.58 -6.37
C ALA A 25 -1.66 -1.99 -6.17
N SER A 26 -1.15 -2.60 -7.25
CA SER A 26 -0.44 -3.88 -7.17
C SER A 26 0.79 -3.81 -6.26
N LEU A 27 1.55 -2.72 -6.37
CA LEU A 27 2.73 -2.49 -5.55
C LEU A 27 2.38 -2.33 -4.07
N ILE A 28 1.32 -1.60 -3.74
CA ILE A 28 0.84 -1.45 -2.35
C ILE A 28 0.42 -2.80 -1.76
N ILE A 29 -0.23 -3.66 -2.54
CA ILE A 29 -0.56 -5.02 -2.11
C ILE A 29 0.71 -5.83 -1.81
N GLU A 30 1.72 -5.78 -2.68
CA GLU A 30 2.99 -6.47 -2.48
C GLU A 30 3.74 -5.94 -1.25
N TYR A 31 3.77 -4.62 -1.09
CA TYR A 31 4.34 -3.94 0.06
C TYR A 31 3.65 -4.34 1.37
N ALA A 32 2.31 -4.39 1.37
CA ALA A 32 1.48 -4.79 2.51
C ALA A 32 1.43 -6.31 2.75
N SER A 33 2.01 -7.12 1.87
CA SER A 33 1.92 -8.59 1.94
C SER A 33 2.23 -9.19 3.32
N PRO A 34 3.22 -8.71 4.11
CA PRO A 34 3.49 -9.28 5.43
C PRO A 34 2.31 -9.16 6.39
N LEU A 35 1.51 -8.09 6.29
CA LEU A 35 0.31 -7.90 7.12
C LEU A 35 -0.83 -8.78 6.61
N LEU A 36 -1.04 -8.78 5.28
CA LEU A 36 -2.16 -9.45 4.63
C LEU A 36 -2.17 -10.96 4.86
N GLN A 37 -1.00 -11.58 5.09
CA GLN A 37 -0.88 -13.01 5.41
C GLN A 37 -1.54 -13.39 6.74
N HIS A 38 -1.75 -12.43 7.64
CA HIS A 38 -2.33 -12.66 8.96
C HIS A 38 -3.78 -12.17 9.09
N CYS A 39 -4.34 -11.58 8.03
CA CYS A 39 -5.71 -11.06 8.04
C CYS A 39 -6.74 -12.18 7.86
N ALA A 40 -7.66 -12.31 8.81
CA ALA A 40 -8.70 -13.35 8.81
C ALA A 40 -9.89 -13.03 7.89
N ASP A 41 -10.19 -11.75 7.69
CA ASP A 41 -11.39 -11.28 6.98
C ASP A 41 -11.13 -9.98 6.18
N PHE A 42 -12.16 -9.52 5.46
CA PHE A 42 -12.11 -8.32 4.63
C PHE A 42 -11.79 -7.06 5.47
N SER A 43 -12.41 -6.91 6.63
CA SER A 43 -12.21 -5.75 7.51
C SER A 43 -10.76 -5.66 7.99
N ALA A 44 -10.15 -6.80 8.34
CA ALA A 44 -8.75 -6.88 8.72
C ALA A 44 -7.82 -6.52 7.54
N ARG A 45 -8.15 -6.97 6.32
CA ARG A 45 -7.37 -6.62 5.11
C ARG A 45 -7.47 -5.15 4.78
N GLU A 46 -8.66 -4.57 4.89
CA GLU A 46 -8.92 -3.15 4.64
C GLU A 46 -8.06 -2.30 5.56
N LYS A 47 -8.10 -2.57 6.87
CA LYS A 47 -7.25 -1.91 7.86
C LYS A 47 -5.76 -2.07 7.55
N ALA A 48 -5.31 -3.28 7.20
CA ALA A 48 -3.92 -3.54 6.87
C ALA A 48 -3.44 -2.69 5.67
N ILE A 49 -4.27 -2.56 4.64
CA ILE A 49 -3.97 -1.73 3.46
C ILE A 49 -3.99 -0.25 3.82
N SER A 50 -4.94 0.21 4.64
CA SER A 50 -4.97 1.59 5.11
C SER A 50 -3.69 1.95 5.89
N TYR A 51 -3.21 1.09 6.79
CA TYR A 51 -1.94 1.30 7.48
C TYR A 51 -0.74 1.27 6.53
N ALA A 52 -0.77 0.38 5.53
CA ALA A 52 0.27 0.35 4.50
C ALA A 52 0.34 1.66 3.70
N ILE A 53 -0.80 2.17 3.22
CA ILE A 53 -0.88 3.44 2.49
C ILE A 53 -0.41 4.61 3.37
N LEU A 54 -0.80 4.62 4.64
CA LEU A 54 -0.37 5.64 5.59
C LEU A 54 1.15 5.65 5.78
N ALA A 55 1.74 4.48 6.08
CA ALA A 55 3.18 4.34 6.20
C ALA A 55 3.92 4.65 4.89
N TRP A 56 3.31 4.31 3.75
CA TRP A 56 3.84 4.63 2.44
C TRP A 56 4.02 6.14 2.27
N ASN A 57 2.99 6.92 2.58
CA ASN A 57 3.03 8.37 2.52
C ASN A 57 3.98 8.97 3.57
N LEU A 58 3.95 8.49 4.81
CA LEU A 58 4.86 8.94 5.89
C LEU A 58 6.33 8.80 5.50
N SER A 59 6.71 7.73 4.79
CA SER A 59 8.09 7.55 4.32
C SER A 59 8.55 8.64 3.33
N LEU A 60 7.60 9.30 2.66
CA LEU A 60 7.88 10.31 1.65
C LEU A 60 8.03 11.71 2.27
N GLU A 61 7.52 11.90 3.48
CA GLU A 61 7.55 13.15 4.22
C GLU A 61 8.95 13.49 4.78
N GLN A 62 9.15 14.78 5.07
CA GLN A 62 10.33 15.24 5.80
C GLN A 62 10.29 14.70 7.24
N PRO A 63 11.44 14.43 7.88
CA PRO A 63 11.49 13.83 9.22
C PRO A 63 10.62 14.53 10.25
N GLN A 64 10.61 15.86 10.26
CA GLN A 64 9.82 16.65 11.22
C GLN A 64 8.31 16.52 10.99
N VAL A 65 7.88 16.46 9.74
CA VAL A 65 6.47 16.28 9.35
C VAL A 65 6.03 14.85 9.67
N ARG A 66 6.87 13.87 9.32
CA ARG A 66 6.66 12.44 9.61
C ARG A 66 6.45 12.21 11.10
N GLU A 67 7.35 12.70 11.94
CA GLU A 67 7.26 12.56 13.40
C GLU A 67 5.98 13.20 13.95
N GLN A 68 5.56 14.33 13.41
CA GLN A 68 4.34 14.99 13.84
C GLN A 68 3.10 14.18 13.45
N GLU A 69 3.02 13.74 12.19
CA GLU A 69 1.90 12.93 11.71
C GLU A 69 1.80 11.59 12.44
N GLN A 70 2.93 10.93 12.72
CA GLN A 70 2.97 9.71 13.54
C GLN A 70 2.37 9.94 14.93
N ARG A 71 2.76 11.02 15.61
CA ARG A 71 2.18 11.37 16.92
C ARG A 71 0.67 11.65 16.81
N ASP A 72 0.24 12.33 15.76
CA ASP A 72 -1.18 12.62 15.56
C ASP A 72 -2.00 11.34 15.35
N ILE A 73 -1.47 10.39 14.57
CA ILE A 73 -2.06 9.05 14.39
C ILE A 73 -2.14 8.32 15.73
N GLU A 74 -1.05 8.25 16.49
CA GLU A 74 -1.00 7.57 17.80
C GLU A 74 -2.00 8.16 18.80
N ASN A 75 -2.23 9.47 18.75
CA ASN A 75 -3.21 10.14 19.61
C ASN A 75 -4.66 9.78 19.27
N MET A 76 -4.94 9.34 18.05
CA MET A 76 -6.26 8.85 17.61
C MET A 76 -6.49 7.37 17.96
N ILE A 77 -5.46 6.68 18.46
CA ILE A 77 -5.50 5.27 18.82
C ILE A 77 -5.64 5.11 20.34
N GLU A 78 -6.38 4.08 20.75
CA GLU A 78 -6.52 3.71 22.15
C GLU A 78 -5.14 3.49 22.81
N PRO A 79 -4.91 3.97 24.05
CA PRO A 79 -3.60 3.95 24.68
C PRO A 79 -2.91 2.58 24.71
N ASP A 80 -3.67 1.50 24.80
CA ASP A 80 -3.18 0.12 24.85
C ASP A 80 -2.72 -0.42 23.48
N GLN A 81 -3.09 0.24 22.39
CA GLN A 81 -2.72 -0.14 21.01
C GLN A 81 -1.61 0.73 20.43
N ARG A 82 -1.25 1.85 21.07
CA ARG A 82 -0.29 2.84 20.53
C ARG A 82 1.06 2.23 20.20
N GLU A 83 1.64 1.47 21.12
CA GLU A 83 2.96 0.84 20.91
C GLU A 83 2.92 -0.13 19.73
N GLN A 84 1.84 -0.92 19.61
CA GLN A 84 1.66 -1.85 18.50
C GLN A 84 1.54 -1.12 17.15
N ILE A 85 0.77 -0.04 17.09
CA ILE A 85 0.62 0.76 15.86
C ILE A 85 1.92 1.49 15.52
N HIS A 86 2.63 2.01 16.51
CA HIS A 86 3.94 2.63 16.33
C HIS A 86 4.92 1.67 15.67
N SER A 87 5.11 0.47 16.26
CA SER A 87 6.00 -0.55 15.71
C SER A 87 5.57 -1.01 14.31
N LEU A 88 4.26 -1.06 14.04
CA LEU A 88 3.75 -1.40 12.71
C LEU A 88 4.13 -0.35 11.67
N LEU A 89 3.95 0.93 11.98
CA LEU A 89 4.29 2.03 11.08
C LEU A 89 5.79 2.10 10.83
N GLU A 90 6.62 1.95 11.87
CA GLU A 90 8.08 1.90 11.73
C GLU A 90 8.52 0.76 10.81
N PHE A 91 8.02 -0.46 11.05
CA PHE A 91 8.31 -1.63 10.21
C PHE A 91 7.98 -1.38 8.73
N LEU A 92 6.81 -0.81 8.47
CA LEU A 92 6.34 -0.51 7.11
C LEU A 92 7.21 0.58 6.45
N ILE A 93 7.50 1.66 7.17
CA ILE A 93 8.36 2.75 6.67
C ILE A 93 9.75 2.22 6.32
N GLU A 94 10.38 1.46 7.22
CA GLU A 94 11.70 0.84 6.97
C GLU A 94 11.66 -0.09 5.75
N ARG A 95 10.60 -0.91 5.62
CA ARG A 95 10.38 -1.77 4.46
C ARG A 95 10.31 -0.96 3.17
N LYS A 96 9.62 0.19 3.17
CA LYS A 96 9.54 1.06 2.00
C LYS A 96 10.88 1.69 1.65
N GLU A 97 11.60 2.18 2.65
CA GLU A 97 12.93 2.77 2.50
C GLU A 97 13.96 1.75 1.98
N THR A 98 13.78 0.47 2.31
CA THR A 98 14.67 -0.63 1.88
C THR A 98 14.35 -1.11 0.47
N HIS A 99 13.07 -1.34 0.14
CA HIS A 99 12.68 -2.05 -1.10
C HIS A 99 12.11 -1.14 -2.19
N TYR A 100 11.60 0.04 -1.84
CA TYR A 100 10.85 0.91 -2.75
C TYR A 100 11.32 2.37 -2.65
N ARG A 101 12.60 2.59 -2.31
CA ARG A 101 13.20 3.90 -2.03
C ARG A 101 12.99 4.94 -3.15
N ASP A 102 13.10 4.51 -4.40
CA ASP A 102 12.99 5.40 -5.56
C ASP A 102 11.54 5.71 -5.95
N ASN A 103 10.56 4.97 -5.39
CA ASN A 103 9.17 5.25 -5.65
C ASN A 103 8.70 6.46 -4.83
N ARG A 104 8.39 7.53 -5.57
CA ARG A 104 8.06 8.86 -5.04
C ARG A 104 6.60 9.26 -5.31
N PHE A 105 5.75 8.30 -5.71
CA PHE A 105 4.32 8.54 -5.84
C PHE A 105 3.67 8.60 -4.45
N PHE A 106 3.14 9.78 -4.13
CA PHE A 106 2.34 10.02 -2.94
C PHE A 106 0.88 9.71 -3.25
N ILE A 107 0.22 8.97 -2.36
CA ILE A 107 -1.18 8.59 -2.50
C ILE A 107 -2.05 9.72 -1.96
N VAL A 108 -2.82 10.35 -2.83
CA VAL A 108 -3.69 11.49 -2.50
C VAL A 108 -5.05 11.02 -2.04
N ASP A 109 -5.58 10.00 -2.72
CA ASP A 109 -6.87 9.40 -2.40
C ASP A 109 -6.86 7.92 -2.77
N TYR A 110 -7.69 7.14 -2.09
CA TYR A 110 -7.88 5.74 -2.42
C TYR A 110 -9.26 5.23 -2.00
N GLU A 111 -9.79 4.31 -2.79
CA GLU A 111 -11.04 3.59 -2.49
C GLU A 111 -10.75 2.10 -2.42
N LEU A 112 -11.23 1.46 -1.35
CA LEU A 112 -11.23 0.01 -1.16
C LEU A 112 -12.65 -0.49 -1.34
N SER A 113 -12.83 -1.51 -2.19
CA SER A 113 -14.15 -2.10 -2.43
C SER A 113 -14.08 -3.62 -2.41
N GLU A 114 -15.10 -4.24 -1.81
CA GLU A 114 -15.33 -5.68 -1.91
C GLU A 114 -16.14 -5.97 -3.17
N THR A 115 -15.61 -6.82 -4.03
CA THR A 115 -16.29 -7.28 -5.25
C THR A 115 -16.45 -8.80 -5.21
N GLU A 116 -17.27 -9.36 -6.10
CA GLU A 116 -17.38 -10.82 -6.27
C GLU A 116 -16.04 -11.50 -6.60
N LYS A 117 -15.06 -10.73 -7.12
CA LYS A 117 -13.72 -11.22 -7.49
C LYS A 117 -12.69 -11.02 -6.38
N GLY A 118 -13.07 -10.41 -5.27
CA GLY A 118 -12.19 -10.04 -4.17
C GLY A 118 -12.08 -8.53 -3.98
N MET A 119 -11.01 -8.11 -3.29
CA MET A 119 -10.79 -6.70 -2.98
C MET A 119 -10.21 -5.96 -4.19
N GLU A 120 -10.79 -4.81 -4.51
CA GLU A 120 -10.30 -3.88 -5.53
C GLU A 120 -9.83 -2.58 -4.86
N ILE A 121 -8.71 -2.04 -5.33
CA ILE A 121 -8.14 -0.77 -4.87
C ILE A 121 -8.08 0.19 -6.04
N ARG A 122 -8.70 1.36 -5.88
CA ARG A 122 -8.52 2.52 -6.76
C ARG A 122 -7.63 3.52 -6.04
N ILE A 123 -6.63 4.07 -6.73
CA ILE A 123 -5.65 4.98 -6.14
C ILE A 123 -5.45 6.18 -7.05
N ASP A 124 -5.57 7.37 -6.47
CA ASP A 124 -5.14 8.62 -7.08
C ASP A 124 -3.81 9.08 -6.45
N THR A 125 -2.88 9.49 -7.30
CA THR A 125 -1.52 9.83 -6.87
C THR A 125 -1.01 11.13 -7.44
N LYS A 126 -0.02 11.69 -6.74
CA LYS A 126 0.85 12.76 -7.24
C LYS A 126 2.30 12.34 -7.14
N TYR A 127 3.11 12.72 -8.12
CA TYR A 127 4.55 12.49 -8.07
C TYR A 127 5.25 13.60 -7.27
N LEU A 128 6.12 13.22 -6.34
CA LEU A 128 6.96 14.16 -5.59
C LEU A 128 8.33 14.30 -6.26
N SER A 129 8.65 15.50 -6.74
CA SER A 129 10.00 15.82 -7.23
C SER A 129 11.02 15.79 -6.09
N LYS A 130 12.26 15.41 -6.39
CA LYS A 130 13.38 15.60 -5.45
C LYS A 130 13.55 17.10 -5.21
N SER A 131 13.45 17.54 -3.96
CA SER A 131 13.93 18.86 -3.52
C SER A 131 15.44 18.87 -3.40
#